data_AF-A0A1Q9XNW2-F1
#
_entry.id   AF-A0A1Q9XNW2-F1
#
_cell.length_a   1.000
_cell.length_b   1.000
_cell.length_c   1.000
_cell.angle_alpha   90.00
_cell.angle_beta   90.00
_cell.angle_gamma   90.00
#
_symmetry.space_group_name_H-M   'P 1'
#
loop_
_entity.id
_entity.type
_entity.pdbx_description
1 polymer ?
#
loop_
_entity_poly.entity_id
_entity_poly.type
_entity_poly.pdbx_seq_one_letter_code
_entity_poly.pdbx_strand_id
1 'polypeptide(L)'
;MSSHDHEIGAVLFFGNPMEVIPRRLIAASTLTHEEKICWMAVKVLSEHNRVHDLETCSQLAQMLYNDPNRMEPLQDVLIKLRLGRWITRCGESVAGSSLYGIHDEVASIKEVMRLDPDYPALVDASTQHEREDIRQLALAIQPQLLPSPVADAG
;
A
#
# COMPACT_ATOMS: atom_id res chain seq x y z
N MET A 1 -23.85 39.26 24.08
CA MET A 1 -23.51 38.35 22.96
C MET A 1 -22.00 38.42 22.78
N SER A 2 -21.25 37.50 23.39
CA SER A 2 -19.78 37.45 23.25
C SER A 2 -19.44 36.45 22.18
N SER A 3 -18.84 36.94 21.10
CA SER A 3 -18.33 36.15 19.98
C SER A 3 -17.29 35.17 20.53
N HIS A 4 -17.54 33.87 20.40
CA HIS A 4 -16.53 32.83 20.62
C HIS A 4 -15.68 32.78 19.35
N ASP A 5 -14.54 33.48 19.37
CA ASP A 5 -13.48 33.24 18.40
C ASP A 5 -13.02 31.79 18.59
N HIS A 6 -13.24 30.97 17.57
CA HIS A 6 -12.67 29.64 17.48
C HIS A 6 -11.16 29.80 17.32
N GLU A 7 -10.43 29.55 18.41
CA GLU A 7 -8.98 29.42 18.37
C GLU A 7 -8.64 28.15 17.56
N ILE A 8 -8.47 28.31 16.24
CA ILE A 8 -7.92 27.28 15.38
C ILE A 8 -6.43 27.22 15.72
N GLY A 9 -6.06 26.36 16.66
CA GLY A 9 -4.67 26.11 17.01
C GLY A 9 -3.88 25.70 15.76
N ALA A 10 -2.86 26.49 15.40
CA ALA A 10 -1.93 26.15 14.33
C ALA A 10 -0.78 25.34 14.92
N VAL A 11 -0.60 24.11 14.42
CA VAL A 11 0.57 23.27 14.75
C VAL A 11 1.76 23.77 13.93
N LEU A 12 2.81 24.23 14.61
CA LEU A 12 4.09 24.57 13.97
C LEU A 12 4.97 23.31 13.91
N PHE A 13 5.26 22.85 12.69
CA PHE A 13 6.17 21.74 12.45
C PHE A 13 7.60 22.24 12.29
N PHE A 14 8.51 21.80 13.15
CA PHE A 14 9.94 22.07 13.07
C PHE A 14 10.66 20.78 12.64
N GLY A 15 10.69 20.50 11.32
CA GLY A 15 11.32 19.29 10.76
C GLY A 15 11.70 19.46 9.30
N ASN A 16 12.45 18.49 8.75
CA ASN A 16 12.92 18.51 7.36
C ASN A 16 11.73 18.52 6.37
N PRO A 17 11.59 19.51 5.47
CA PRO A 17 10.43 19.64 4.58
C PRO A 17 10.27 18.53 3.52
N MET A 18 11.24 17.62 3.39
CA MET A 18 11.31 16.67 2.27
C MET A 18 10.45 15.40 2.43
N GLU A 19 9.71 15.25 3.53
CA GLU A 19 8.78 14.13 3.69
C GLU A 19 7.38 14.50 3.15
N VAL A 20 7.25 14.53 1.82
CA VAL A 20 5.93 14.70 1.20
C VAL A 20 5.16 13.39 1.31
N ILE A 21 4.12 13.39 2.17
CA ILE A 21 3.12 12.31 2.20
C ILE A 21 2.03 12.63 1.18
N PRO A 22 1.66 11.70 0.28
CA PRO A 22 0.65 11.98 -0.71
C PRO A 22 -0.70 12.29 -0.06
N ARG A 23 -1.32 13.42 -0.42
CA ARG A 23 -2.66 13.79 0.08
C ARG A 23 -3.69 12.71 -0.23
N ARG A 24 -3.53 12.02 -1.36
CA ARG A 24 -4.39 10.91 -1.78
C ARG A 24 -4.30 9.72 -0.84
N LEU A 25 -3.12 9.41 -0.30
CA LEU A 25 -2.95 8.36 0.70
C LEU A 25 -3.74 8.70 1.98
N ILE A 26 -3.64 9.94 2.46
CA ILE A 26 -4.37 10.40 3.65
C ILE A 26 -5.89 10.35 3.40
N ALA A 27 -6.34 10.78 2.23
CA ALA A 27 -7.75 10.79 1.84
C ALA A 27 -8.30 9.41 1.45
N ALA A 28 -7.46 8.38 1.27
CA ALA A 28 -7.90 7.06 0.86
C ALA A 28 -8.80 6.44 1.93
N SER A 29 -10.09 6.28 1.62
CA SER A 29 -11.07 5.59 2.47
C SER A 29 -10.94 4.07 2.38
N THR A 30 -10.27 3.56 1.35
CA THR A 30 -9.99 2.14 1.16
C THR A 30 -8.86 1.62 2.05
N LEU A 31 -8.08 2.54 2.67
CA LEU A 31 -6.98 2.20 3.54
C LEU A 31 -7.30 2.46 5.01
N THR A 32 -6.95 1.51 5.87
CA THR A 32 -6.95 1.72 7.32
C THR A 32 -5.81 2.64 7.76
N HIS A 33 -5.85 3.13 9.00
CA HIS A 33 -4.75 3.88 9.59
C HIS A 33 -3.44 3.08 9.58
N GLU A 34 -3.53 1.78 9.85
CA GLU A 34 -2.40 0.86 9.86
C GLU A 34 -1.75 0.73 8.47
N GLU A 35 -2.56 0.58 7.42
CA GLU A 35 -2.06 0.53 6.04
C GLU A 35 -1.40 1.84 5.59
N LYS A 36 -1.97 2.98 5.99
CA LYS A 36 -1.36 4.30 5.70
C LYS A 36 0.00 4.44 6.38
N ILE A 37 0.08 4.06 7.65
CA ILE A 37 1.35 4.07 8.40
C ILE A 37 2.36 3.10 7.78
N CYS A 38 1.91 1.91 7.35
CA CYS A 38 2.76 0.95 6.66
C CYS A 38 3.37 1.54 5.39
N TRP A 39 2.54 2.13 4.52
CA TRP A 39 3.02 2.77 3.31
C TRP A 39 4.07 3.86 3.61
N MET A 40 3.83 4.68 4.65
CA MET A 40 4.78 5.70 5.09
C MET A 40 6.11 5.10 5.59
N ALA A 41 6.05 4.02 6.37
CA ALA A 41 7.24 3.32 6.86
C ALA A 41 8.04 2.70 5.70
N VAL A 42 7.37 2.11 4.72
CA VAL A 42 7.99 1.59 3.49
C VAL A 42 8.73 2.71 2.75
N LYS A 43 8.10 3.87 2.56
CA LYS A 43 8.74 5.05 1.94
C LYS A 43 10.00 5.47 2.70
N VAL A 44 9.92 5.68 4.00
CA VAL A 44 11.05 6.11 4.85
C VAL A 44 12.21 5.12 4.76
N LEU A 45 11.94 3.82 4.84
CA LEU A 45 13.01 2.83 4.78
C LEU A 45 13.61 2.68 3.37
N SER A 46 12.82 2.93 2.31
CA SER A 46 13.30 2.92 0.93
C SER A 46 14.27 4.07 0.63
N GLU A 47 14.05 5.26 1.19
CA GLU A 47 14.89 6.45 0.99
C GLU A 47 16.31 6.30 1.58
N HIS A 48 16.50 5.34 2.49
CA HIS A 48 17.77 5.08 3.14
C HIS A 48 18.44 3.76 2.71
N ASN A 49 17.93 3.09 1.66
CA ASN A 49 18.35 1.75 1.25
C ASN A 49 18.31 0.73 2.41
N ARG A 50 17.38 0.88 3.36
CA ARG A 50 17.32 0.05 4.59
C ARG A 50 16.39 -1.16 4.46
N VAL A 51 15.68 -1.29 3.34
CA VAL A 51 14.85 -2.45 3.03
C VAL A 51 15.50 -3.23 1.91
N HIS A 52 15.81 -4.49 2.19
CA HIS A 52 16.23 -5.46 1.18
C HIS A 52 15.03 -6.22 0.61
N ASP A 53 14.07 -6.59 1.46
CA ASP A 53 12.79 -7.21 1.11
C ASP A 53 11.72 -6.78 2.12
N LEU A 54 10.55 -6.35 1.64
CA LEU A 54 9.45 -5.92 2.51
C LEU A 54 8.85 -7.07 3.30
N GLU A 55 8.76 -8.26 2.69
CA GLU A 55 8.05 -9.41 3.28
C GLU A 55 8.77 -9.99 4.50
N THR A 56 10.08 -9.74 4.62
CA THR A 56 10.93 -10.22 5.71
C THR A 56 11.47 -9.08 6.59
N CYS A 57 10.99 -7.85 6.38
CA CYS A 57 11.51 -6.69 7.09
C CYS A 57 10.97 -6.61 8.52
N SER A 58 11.70 -7.17 9.48
CA SER A 58 11.37 -7.07 10.91
C SER A 58 11.32 -5.63 11.42
N GLN A 59 12.08 -4.72 10.80
CA GLN A 59 12.01 -3.29 11.10
C GLN A 59 10.65 -2.69 10.77
N LEU A 60 9.98 -3.13 9.70
CA LEU A 60 8.61 -2.70 9.40
C LEU A 60 7.66 -3.13 10.51
N ALA A 61 7.66 -4.40 10.93
CA ALA A 61 6.79 -4.82 12.03
C ALA A 61 7.11 -4.13 13.35
N GLN A 62 8.39 -3.86 13.63
CA GLN A 62 8.78 -3.05 14.77
C GLN A 62 8.17 -1.64 14.70
N MET A 63 8.15 -1.00 13.52
CA MET A 63 7.57 0.34 13.35
C MET A 63 6.04 0.34 13.45
N LEU A 64 5.36 -0.68 12.90
CA LEU A 64 3.90 -0.76 12.89
C LEU A 64 3.33 -1.21 14.25
N TYR A 65 3.97 -2.18 14.88
CA TYR A 65 3.40 -2.92 16.00
C TYR A 65 4.20 -2.85 17.28
N ASN A 66 5.35 -2.17 17.27
CA ASN A 66 6.34 -2.21 18.35
C ASN A 66 6.85 -3.63 18.67
N ASP A 67 6.72 -4.57 17.74
CA ASP A 67 7.14 -5.97 17.87
C ASP A 67 7.73 -6.45 16.53
N PRO A 68 9.04 -6.80 16.47
CA PRO A 68 9.69 -7.19 15.23
C PRO A 68 9.25 -8.58 14.73
N ASN A 69 8.60 -9.38 15.58
CA ASN A 69 8.15 -10.73 15.26
C ASN A 69 6.72 -10.78 14.74
N ARG A 70 6.00 -9.65 14.73
CA ARG A 70 4.59 -9.58 14.30
C ARG A 70 4.47 -9.52 12.77
N MET A 71 4.95 -10.57 12.11
CA MET A 71 5.09 -10.68 10.65
C MET A 71 3.80 -11.00 9.91
N GLU A 72 2.95 -11.86 10.46
CA GLU A 72 1.69 -12.25 9.80
C GLU A 72 0.77 -11.03 9.56
N PRO A 73 0.49 -10.16 10.55
CA PRO A 73 -0.27 -8.93 10.30
C PRO A 73 0.44 -7.97 9.32
N LEU A 74 1.77 -7.92 9.32
CA LEU A 74 2.51 -7.13 8.34
C LEU A 74 2.26 -7.65 6.92
N GLN A 75 2.27 -8.97 6.72
CA GLN A 75 1.99 -9.59 5.42
C GLN A 75 0.57 -9.27 4.94
N ASP A 76 -0.43 -9.32 5.82
CA ASP A 76 -1.80 -8.90 5.51
C ASP A 76 -1.85 -7.44 5.01
N VAL A 77 -1.16 -6.55 5.70
CA VAL A 77 -1.10 -5.13 5.30
C VAL A 77 -0.41 -4.96 3.96
N LEU A 78 0.68 -5.68 3.70
CA LEU A 78 1.36 -5.66 2.40
C LEU A 78 0.46 -6.19 1.28
N ILE A 79 -0.31 -7.25 1.52
CA ILE A 79 -1.32 -7.76 0.59
C ILE A 79 -2.34 -6.67 0.28
N LYS A 80 -2.87 -5.98 1.29
CA LYS A 80 -3.83 -4.87 1.08
C LYS A 80 -3.25 -3.72 0.29
N LEU A 81 -2.01 -3.33 0.55
CA LEU A 81 -1.33 -2.28 -0.21
C LEU A 81 -1.09 -2.70 -1.67
N ARG A 82 -0.77 -3.98 -1.92
CA ARG A 82 -0.64 -4.54 -3.28
C ARG A 82 -2.00 -4.58 -3.99
N LEU A 83 -3.03 -5.16 -3.37
CA LEU A 83 -4.39 -5.20 -3.91
C LEU A 83 -4.90 -3.79 -4.22
N GLY A 84 -4.72 -2.86 -3.29
CA GLY A 84 -5.06 -1.44 -3.44
C GLY A 84 -4.14 -0.66 -4.40
N ARG A 85 -3.12 -1.29 -4.98
CA ARG A 85 -2.18 -0.71 -5.95
C ARG A 85 -1.42 0.52 -5.45
N TRP A 86 -1.18 0.58 -4.14
CA TRP A 86 -0.33 1.58 -3.49
C TRP A 86 1.15 1.17 -3.52
N ILE A 87 1.42 -0.13 -3.66
CA ILE A 87 2.73 -0.71 -3.96
C ILE A 87 2.59 -1.79 -5.04
N THR A 88 3.68 -2.12 -5.72
CA THR A 88 3.72 -3.15 -6.76
C THR A 88 5.02 -3.94 -6.69
N ARG A 89 4.96 -5.28 -6.80
CA ARG A 89 6.15 -6.15 -6.82
C ARG A 89 6.68 -6.17 -8.25
N CYS A 90 7.75 -5.43 -8.51
CA CYS A 90 8.31 -5.22 -9.85
C CYS A 90 9.25 -6.35 -10.31
N GLY A 91 9.48 -7.36 -9.48
CA GLY A 91 10.37 -8.49 -9.75
C GLY A 91 11.33 -8.76 -8.60
N GLU A 92 12.52 -9.24 -8.92
CA GLU A 92 13.56 -9.61 -7.95
C GLU A 92 14.89 -8.92 -8.27
N SER A 93 15.64 -8.57 -7.23
CA SER A 93 17.00 -8.07 -7.35
C SER A 93 17.97 -9.19 -7.72
N VAL A 94 19.20 -8.84 -8.14
CA VAL A 94 20.27 -9.82 -8.40
C VAL A 94 20.59 -10.66 -7.15
N ALA A 95 20.31 -10.13 -5.96
CA ALA A 95 20.51 -10.82 -4.69
C ALA A 95 19.32 -11.72 -4.29
N GLY A 96 18.28 -11.82 -5.12
CA GLY A 96 17.10 -12.66 -4.86
C GLY A 96 16.07 -12.02 -3.93
N SER A 97 16.12 -10.71 -3.72
CA SER A 97 15.16 -9.99 -2.87
C SER A 97 14.06 -9.33 -3.69
N SER A 98 12.83 -9.30 -3.20
CA SER A 98 11.70 -8.71 -3.94
C SER A 98 11.87 -7.20 -4.13
N LEU A 99 11.75 -6.72 -5.38
CA LEU A 99 11.78 -5.29 -5.72
C LEU A 99 10.37 -4.72 -5.69
N TYR A 100 10.19 -3.61 -4.99
CA TYR A 100 8.88 -2.95 -4.85
C TYR A 100 8.90 -1.53 -5.40
N GLY A 101 7.90 -1.20 -6.21
CA GLY A 101 7.53 0.17 -6.57
C GLY A 101 6.52 0.72 -5.57
N ILE A 102 6.69 1.97 -5.15
CA ILE A 102 5.78 2.69 -4.26
C ILE A 102 5.07 3.78 -5.09
N HIS A 103 3.74 3.84 -5.00
CA HIS A 103 2.93 4.80 -5.74
C HIS A 103 2.34 5.86 -4.82
N ASP A 104 2.37 7.12 -5.25
CA ASP A 104 1.77 8.26 -4.54
C ASP A 104 0.26 8.40 -4.81
N GLU A 105 -0.25 7.70 -5.81
CA GLU A 105 -1.66 7.49 -6.11
C GLU A 105 -1.95 6.01 -6.39
N VAL A 106 -3.23 5.63 -6.40
CA VAL A 106 -3.63 4.27 -6.80
C VAL A 106 -3.21 4.05 -8.26
N ALA A 107 -2.23 3.20 -8.48
CA ALA A 107 -1.75 2.90 -9.84
C ALA A 107 -2.85 2.25 -10.68
N SER A 108 -2.79 2.45 -12.00
CA SER A 108 -3.76 1.83 -12.90
C SER A 108 -3.53 0.32 -12.97
N ILE A 109 -4.60 -0.46 -13.16
CA ILE A 109 -4.51 -1.93 -13.29
C ILE A 109 -3.57 -2.31 -14.44
N LYS A 110 -3.63 -1.60 -15.57
CA LYS A 110 -2.77 -1.85 -16.73
C LYS A 110 -1.29 -1.67 -16.41
N GLU A 111 -0.93 -0.64 -15.65
CA GLU A 111 0.46 -0.43 -15.22
C GLU A 111 0.91 -1.48 -14.23
N VAL A 112 0.07 -1.83 -13.26
CA VAL A 112 0.37 -2.86 -12.27
C VAL A 112 0.57 -4.21 -12.93
N MET A 113 -0.32 -4.65 -13.82
CA MET A 113 -0.16 -5.93 -14.54
C MET A 113 1.08 -5.97 -15.44
N ARG A 114 1.58 -4.82 -15.90
CA ARG A 114 2.83 -4.75 -16.67
C ARG A 114 4.06 -4.89 -15.78
N LEU A 115 4.01 -4.38 -14.55
CA LEU A 115 5.11 -4.41 -13.59
C LEU A 115 5.13 -5.70 -12.74
N ASP A 116 3.95 -6.22 -12.42
CA ASP A 116 3.70 -7.40 -11.59
C ASP A 116 2.78 -8.36 -12.36
N PRO A 117 3.35 -9.26 -13.19
CA PRO A 117 2.60 -10.24 -13.94
C PRO A 117 1.78 -11.20 -13.06
N ASP A 118 2.17 -11.36 -11.79
CA ASP A 118 1.50 -12.22 -10.82
C ASP A 118 0.35 -11.51 -10.08
N TYR A 119 0.12 -10.22 -10.35
CA TYR A 119 -0.96 -9.45 -9.72
C TYR A 119 -2.36 -10.09 -9.89
N PRO A 120 -2.76 -10.62 -11.06
CA PRO A 120 -4.03 -11.32 -11.18
C PRO A 120 -4.13 -12.56 -10.28
N ALA A 121 -3.04 -13.35 -10.18
CA ALA A 121 -3.00 -14.52 -9.32
C ALA A 121 -3.08 -14.13 -7.83
N LEU A 122 -2.45 -13.03 -7.43
CA LEU A 122 -2.59 -12.46 -6.09
C LEU A 122 -4.06 -12.09 -5.80
N VAL A 123 -4.73 -11.41 -6.74
CA VAL A 123 -6.14 -11.02 -6.58
C VAL A 123 -7.01 -12.26 -6.44
N ASP A 124 -6.84 -13.26 -7.31
CA ASP A 124 -7.62 -14.51 -7.27
C ASP A 124 -7.42 -15.26 -5.95
N ALA A 125 -6.17 -15.45 -5.52
CA ALA A 125 -5.85 -16.10 -4.25
C ALA A 125 -6.46 -15.35 -3.06
N SER A 126 -6.44 -14.02 -3.10
CA SER A 126 -6.97 -13.17 -2.04
C SER A 126 -8.50 -13.24 -1.91
N THR A 127 -9.23 -13.71 -2.93
CA THR A 127 -10.70 -13.93 -2.82
C THR A 127 -11.08 -15.03 -1.83
N GLN A 128 -10.12 -15.88 -1.44
CA GLN A 128 -10.30 -16.94 -0.44
C GLN A 128 -9.52 -16.65 0.86
N HIS A 129 -9.04 -15.42 1.05
CA HIS A 129 -8.28 -15.06 2.24
C HIS A 129 -9.13 -15.19 3.51
N GLU A 130 -8.51 -15.60 4.62
CA GLU A 130 -9.20 -15.81 5.91
C GLU A 130 -9.79 -14.51 6.45
N ARG A 131 -9.04 -13.42 6.29
CA ARG A 131 -9.48 -12.06 6.62
C ARG A 131 -10.49 -11.51 5.62
N GLU A 132 -11.65 -11.13 6.14
CA GLU A 132 -12.77 -10.59 5.37
C GLU A 132 -12.43 -9.29 4.63
N ASP A 133 -11.65 -8.39 5.23
CA ASP A 133 -11.30 -7.11 4.60
C ASP A 133 -10.41 -7.29 3.36
N ILE A 134 -9.47 -8.23 3.39
CA ILE A 134 -8.64 -8.62 2.24
C ILE A 134 -9.52 -9.26 1.16
N ARG A 135 -10.36 -10.22 1.57
CA ARG A 135 -11.28 -10.93 0.68
C ARG A 135 -12.22 -10.00 -0.07
N GLN A 136 -12.86 -9.06 0.63
CA GLN A 136 -13.79 -8.11 0.01
C GLN A 136 -13.08 -7.16 -0.95
N LEU A 137 -11.87 -6.70 -0.60
CA LEU A 137 -11.08 -5.86 -1.51
C LEU A 137 -10.72 -6.62 -2.80
N ALA A 138 -10.30 -7.88 -2.68
CA ALA A 138 -9.98 -8.73 -3.83
C ALA A 138 -11.20 -8.95 -4.75
N LEU A 139 -12.36 -9.29 -4.17
CA LEU A 139 -13.62 -9.48 -4.89
C LEU A 139 -14.07 -8.20 -5.61
N ALA A 140 -13.82 -7.02 -5.05
CA ALA A 140 -14.12 -5.75 -5.70
C ALA A 140 -13.19 -5.44 -6.89
N ILE A 141 -11.97 -5.98 -6.90
CA ILE A 141 -10.96 -5.76 -7.94
C ILE A 141 -11.09 -6.78 -9.06
N GLN A 142 -11.37 -8.04 -8.75
CA GLN A 142 -11.37 -9.15 -9.72
C GLN A 142 -12.14 -8.85 -11.04
N PRO A 143 -13.34 -8.23 -11.03
CA PRO A 143 -14.05 -7.91 -12.27
C PRO A 143 -13.30 -6.91 -13.17
N GLN A 144 -12.44 -6.08 -12.61
CA GLN A 144 -11.67 -5.05 -13.31
C GLN A 144 -10.45 -5.63 -14.05
N LEU A 145 -10.07 -6.88 -13.75
CA LEU A 145 -8.99 -7.59 -14.42
C LEU A 145 -9.43 -8.25 -15.73
N LEU A 146 -10.75 -8.44 -15.91
CA LEU A 146 -11.28 -9.08 -17.11
C LEU A 146 -11.22 -8.11 -18.30
N PRO A 147 -10.90 -8.61 -19.51
CA PRO A 147 -10.98 -7.78 -20.71
C PRO A 147 -12.40 -7.24 -20.87
N SER A 148 -12.53 -5.95 -21.20
CA SER A 148 -13.82 -5.31 -21.44
C SER A 148 -14.57 -6.08 -22.55
N PRO A 149 -15.84 -6.47 -22.35
CA PRO A 149 -16.58 -7.31 -23.29
C PRO A 149 -16.95 -6.62 -24.63
N VAL A 150 -16.32 -5.50 -25.00
CA VAL A 150 -16.75 -4.62 -26.11
C VAL A 150 -15.67 -4.42 -27.19
N ALA A 151 -14.65 -5.27 -27.29
CA ALA A 151 -13.57 -5.09 -28.29
C ALA A 151 -13.62 -6.00 -29.54
N ASP A 152 -14.58 -6.93 -29.65
CA ASP A 152 -14.67 -7.88 -30.79
C ASP A 152 -15.99 -7.73 -31.58
N ALA A 153 -16.39 -6.49 -31.87
CA ALA A 153 -17.44 -6.19 -32.84
C ALA A 153 -17.00 -5.01 -33.73
N GLY A 154 -16.18 -5.31 -34.75
CA GLY A 154 -15.72 -4.36 -35.76
C GLY A 154 -15.01 -5.06 -36.90
#